data_AF-A0A954U801-F1
#
_entry.id   AF-A0A954U801-F1
#
_cell.length_a   1.000
_cell.length_b   1.000
_cell.length_c   1.000
_cell.angle_alpha   90.00
_cell.angle_beta   90.00
_cell.angle_gamma   90.00
#
_symmetry.space_group_name_H-M   'P 1'
#
loop_
_entity.id
_entity.type
_entity.pdbx_description
1 polymer ?
#
loop_
_entity_poly.entity_id
_entity_poly.type
_entity_poly.pdbx_seq_one_letter_code
_entity_poly.pdbx_strand_id
1 'polypeptide(L)'
;MELTLHQVANIFRVSETRIISWIKYEDLPAQLVSDQYRFHPSDLLEWAASANRAFEPTIYAEINGDLAPAGTNIADALHVGGVIQNVSGGNLREVLSIALEGLPVPDSIGHEGLIDLFLARESLGSTALGGGIAVPHPRRPTLLAVPSAVVRLCYLEEPLEMVTPDNQPVDKLFLMICPTAHEHLQLLARLGALLQNDSVAQALRNKLAGSELLTILKDVGQQFVKQPC
;
A
#
# COMPACT_ATOMS: atom_id res chain seq x y z
N MET A 1 -5.57 -8.33 -12.89
CA MET A 1 -4.80 -8.43 -14.16
C MET A 1 -3.38 -8.77 -13.75
N GLU A 2 -2.77 -9.76 -14.37
CA GLU A 2 -1.38 -10.14 -14.10
C GLU A 2 -0.47 -9.56 -15.17
N LEU A 3 0.69 -9.05 -14.78
CA LEU A 3 1.71 -8.53 -15.69
C LEU A 3 2.66 -9.64 -16.13
N THR A 4 3.21 -9.51 -17.33
CA THR A 4 4.26 -10.41 -17.84
C THR A 4 5.65 -9.94 -17.43
N LEU A 5 6.64 -10.84 -17.49
CA LEU A 5 8.05 -10.50 -17.28
C LEU A 5 8.51 -9.32 -18.14
N HIS A 6 8.11 -9.32 -19.42
CA HIS A 6 8.43 -8.25 -20.37
C HIS A 6 7.85 -6.90 -19.94
N GLN A 7 6.59 -6.89 -19.51
CA GLN A 7 5.93 -5.66 -19.02
C GLN A 7 6.64 -5.10 -17.79
N VAL A 8 6.99 -5.96 -16.82
CA VAL A 8 7.72 -5.54 -15.61
C VAL A 8 9.11 -5.01 -15.95
N ALA A 9 9.83 -5.64 -16.89
CA ALA A 9 11.12 -5.17 -17.36
C ALA A 9 11.04 -3.74 -17.95
N ASN A 10 10.02 -3.49 -18.79
CA ASN A 10 9.78 -2.16 -19.38
C ASN A 10 9.43 -1.12 -18.32
N ILE A 11 8.55 -1.47 -17.38
CA ILE A 11 8.13 -0.63 -16.24
C ILE A 11 9.35 -0.11 -15.47
N PHE A 12 10.24 -1.00 -15.05
CA PHE A 12 11.44 -0.62 -14.29
C PHE A 12 12.61 -0.15 -15.16
N ARG A 13 12.45 -0.15 -16.50
CA ARG A 13 13.51 0.18 -17.48
C ARG A 13 14.79 -0.66 -17.27
N VAL A 14 14.62 -1.95 -17.04
CA VAL A 14 15.71 -2.93 -16.87
C VAL A 14 15.52 -4.14 -17.80
N SER A 15 16.51 -5.02 -17.90
CA SER A 15 16.37 -6.26 -18.69
C SER A 15 15.52 -7.31 -17.98
N GLU A 16 14.90 -8.21 -18.74
CA GLU A 16 14.19 -9.37 -18.17
C GLU A 16 15.10 -10.25 -17.30
N THR A 17 16.37 -10.38 -17.66
CA THR A 17 17.38 -11.07 -16.83
C THR A 17 17.56 -10.39 -15.47
N ARG A 18 17.47 -9.05 -15.41
CA ARG A 18 17.52 -8.32 -14.14
C ARG A 18 16.27 -8.59 -13.31
N ILE A 19 15.08 -8.64 -13.93
CA ILE A 19 13.85 -9.04 -13.23
C ILE A 19 13.96 -10.46 -12.68
N ILE A 20 14.47 -11.42 -13.46
CA ILE A 20 14.69 -12.80 -12.99
C ILE A 20 15.68 -12.83 -11.81
N SER A 21 16.71 -11.99 -11.83
CA SER A 21 17.63 -11.84 -10.69
C SER A 21 16.90 -11.36 -9.44
N TRP A 22 15.98 -10.40 -9.58
CA TRP A 22 15.18 -9.89 -8.46
C TRP A 22 14.26 -10.95 -7.87
N ILE A 23 13.63 -11.79 -8.70
CA ILE A 23 12.82 -12.92 -8.23
C ILE A 23 13.66 -13.89 -7.38
N LYS A 24 14.92 -14.12 -7.78
CA LYS A 24 15.79 -15.12 -7.13
C LYS A 24 16.50 -14.63 -5.87
N TYR A 25 16.84 -13.35 -5.82
CA TYR A 25 17.81 -12.83 -4.86
C TYR A 25 17.35 -11.59 -4.12
N GLU A 26 16.24 -10.98 -4.54
CA GLU A 26 15.72 -9.73 -3.96
C GLU A 26 14.23 -9.85 -3.63
N ASP A 27 13.73 -11.08 -3.49
CA ASP A 27 12.37 -11.43 -3.05
C ASP A 27 11.23 -10.74 -3.83
N LEU A 28 11.44 -10.45 -5.12
CA LEU A 28 10.38 -9.92 -5.99
C LEU A 28 9.25 -10.95 -6.14
N PRO A 29 8.01 -10.65 -5.69
CA PRO A 29 6.90 -11.60 -5.77
C PRO A 29 6.52 -11.91 -7.21
N ALA A 30 6.52 -13.19 -7.57
CA ALA A 30 6.13 -13.66 -8.89
C ALA A 30 5.46 -15.04 -8.82
N GLN A 31 4.46 -15.26 -9.68
CA GLN A 31 3.80 -16.55 -9.87
C GLN A 31 4.28 -17.18 -11.17
N LEU A 32 4.57 -18.48 -11.14
CA LEU A 32 4.87 -19.24 -12.35
C LEU A 32 3.58 -19.90 -12.87
N VAL A 33 3.05 -19.41 -13.99
CA VAL A 33 1.82 -19.91 -14.63
C VAL A 33 2.17 -20.35 -16.04
N SER A 34 2.03 -21.66 -16.32
CA SER A 34 2.36 -22.25 -17.62
C SER A 34 3.76 -21.86 -18.11
N ASP A 35 4.76 -22.05 -17.23
CA ASP A 35 6.19 -21.72 -17.45
C ASP A 35 6.49 -20.24 -17.74
N GLN A 36 5.54 -19.33 -17.44
CA GLN A 36 5.73 -17.89 -17.57
C GLN A 36 5.54 -17.20 -16.22
N TYR A 37 6.44 -16.26 -15.91
CA TYR A 37 6.28 -15.40 -14.75
C TYR A 37 5.08 -14.44 -14.95
N ARG A 38 4.31 -14.30 -13.87
CA ARG A 38 3.16 -13.43 -13.71
C ARG A 38 3.30 -12.63 -12.42
N PHE A 39 2.99 -11.34 -12.49
CA PHE A 39 3.17 -10.41 -11.38
C PHE A 39 1.85 -9.70 -11.11
N HIS A 40 1.41 -9.76 -9.86
CA HIS A 40 0.25 -9.01 -9.44
C HIS A 40 0.69 -7.55 -9.18
N PRO A 41 -0.02 -6.54 -9.71
CA PRO A 41 0.40 -5.16 -9.59
C PRO A 41 0.63 -4.72 -8.14
N SER A 42 -0.30 -4.98 -7.21
CA SER A 42 -0.13 -4.56 -5.80
C SER A 42 1.18 -5.07 -5.18
N ASP A 43 1.48 -6.35 -5.39
CA ASP A 43 2.67 -7.01 -4.85
C ASP A 43 3.95 -6.37 -5.43
N LEU A 44 3.93 -5.98 -6.72
CA LEU A 44 5.03 -5.26 -7.37
C LEU A 44 5.27 -3.87 -6.76
N LEU A 45 4.19 -3.17 -6.40
CA LEU A 45 4.27 -1.81 -5.83
C LEU A 45 4.82 -1.84 -4.41
N GLU A 46 4.31 -2.76 -3.60
CA GLU A 46 4.80 -2.98 -2.24
C GLU A 46 6.27 -3.36 -2.26
N TRP A 47 6.65 -4.30 -3.13
CA TRP A 47 8.05 -4.69 -3.30
C TRP A 47 8.92 -3.50 -3.69
N ALA A 48 8.51 -2.70 -4.69
CA ALA A 48 9.27 -1.54 -5.12
C ALA A 48 9.43 -0.48 -4.01
N ALA A 49 8.33 -0.20 -3.27
CA ALA A 49 8.35 0.70 -2.14
C ALA A 49 9.27 0.19 -1.01
N SER A 50 9.19 -1.10 -0.69
CA SER A 50 10.01 -1.76 0.34
C SER A 50 11.51 -1.77 0.00
N ALA A 51 11.83 -1.92 -1.28
CA ALA A 51 13.21 -1.94 -1.77
C ALA A 51 13.79 -0.53 -2.01
N ASN A 52 13.06 0.53 -1.62
CA ASN A 52 13.38 1.93 -1.91
C ASN A 52 13.75 2.17 -3.37
N ARG A 53 13.06 1.48 -4.28
CA ARG A 53 13.28 1.62 -5.72
C ARG A 53 12.43 2.75 -6.22
N ALA A 54 13.03 3.61 -7.03
CA ALA A 54 12.30 4.66 -7.73
C ALA A 54 11.18 4.00 -8.54
N PHE A 55 9.94 4.33 -8.19
CA PHE A 55 8.77 3.92 -8.92
C PHE A 55 8.05 5.19 -9.35
N GLU A 56 8.15 5.50 -10.64
CA GLU A 56 7.53 6.69 -11.21
C GLU A 56 6.00 6.57 -11.19
N PRO A 57 5.26 7.58 -10.69
CA PRO A 57 3.79 7.65 -10.74
C PRO A 57 3.18 7.49 -12.16
N THR A 58 3.98 7.70 -13.21
CA THR A 58 3.57 7.54 -14.61
C THR A 58 3.56 6.09 -15.09
N ILE A 59 4.39 5.22 -14.51
CA ILE A 59 4.41 3.76 -14.77
C ILE A 59 3.03 3.16 -14.49
N TYR A 60 2.28 3.71 -13.53
CA TYR A 60 0.91 3.26 -13.22
C TYR A 60 -0.11 3.57 -14.31
N ALA A 61 0.04 4.71 -14.99
CA ALA A 61 -0.76 5.06 -16.16
C ALA A 61 -0.43 4.14 -17.33
N GLU A 62 0.84 3.73 -17.48
CA GLU A 62 1.28 2.74 -18.47
C GLU A 62 0.73 1.34 -18.18
N ILE A 63 0.64 0.94 -16.90
CA ILE A 63 0.08 -0.35 -16.47
C ILE A 63 -1.43 -0.46 -16.80
N ASN A 64 -2.19 0.64 -16.75
CA ASN A 64 -3.65 0.63 -16.89
C ASN A 64 -4.20 1.37 -18.12
N GLY A 65 -3.35 1.99 -18.96
CA GLY A 65 -3.76 2.66 -20.19
C GLY A 65 -4.58 3.95 -20.01
N ASP A 66 -4.71 4.47 -18.79
CA ASP A 66 -5.54 5.64 -18.49
C ASP A 66 -4.77 6.69 -17.66
N LEU A 67 -4.65 7.90 -18.22
CA LEU A 67 -4.40 9.13 -17.47
C LEU A 67 -5.75 9.64 -16.94
N ALA A 68 -6.29 8.99 -15.91
CA ALA A 68 -7.47 9.51 -15.23
C ALA A 68 -7.13 10.80 -14.47
N PRO A 69 -8.00 11.83 -14.50
CA PRO A 69 -7.75 13.11 -13.86
C PRO A 69 -7.66 12.94 -12.34
N ALA A 70 -6.79 13.72 -11.69
CA ALA A 70 -6.64 13.91 -10.24
C ALA A 70 -7.48 12.94 -9.35
N GLY A 71 -7.14 11.65 -9.38
CA GLY A 71 -7.78 10.65 -8.52
C GLY A 71 -7.55 10.98 -7.05
N THR A 72 -8.36 10.38 -6.17
CA THR A 72 -8.30 10.52 -4.70
C THR A 72 -6.87 10.62 -4.20
N ASN A 73 -6.52 11.73 -3.53
CA ASN A 73 -5.21 11.89 -2.89
C ASN A 73 -5.20 11.10 -1.57
N ILE A 74 -4.02 10.59 -1.17
CA ILE A 74 -3.80 9.94 0.13
C ILE A 74 -4.32 10.80 1.28
N ALA A 75 -4.12 12.11 1.23
CA ALA A 75 -4.63 13.00 2.27
C ALA A 75 -6.17 13.02 2.34
N ASP A 76 -6.88 12.91 1.21
CA ASP A 76 -8.34 12.92 1.20
C ASP A 76 -8.88 11.57 1.68
N ALA A 77 -8.30 10.45 1.23
CA ALA A 77 -8.65 9.13 1.74
C ALA A 77 -8.32 8.98 3.24
N LEU A 78 -7.21 9.59 3.69
CA LEU A 78 -6.83 9.63 5.11
C LEU A 78 -7.75 10.53 5.92
N HIS A 79 -8.28 11.60 5.34
CA HIS A 79 -9.27 12.43 6.01
C HIS A 79 -10.57 11.64 6.28
N VAL A 80 -10.97 10.77 5.35
CA VAL A 80 -12.14 9.89 5.51
C VAL A 80 -11.90 8.80 6.55
N GLY A 81 -10.77 8.09 6.47
CA GLY A 81 -10.49 6.99 7.41
C GLY A 81 -10.01 7.47 8.78
N GLY A 82 -9.37 8.62 8.86
CA GLY A 82 -8.84 9.20 10.09
C GLY A 82 -7.51 8.60 10.55
N VAL A 83 -7.05 9.10 11.68
CA VAL A 83 -5.84 8.64 12.37
C VAL A 83 -6.24 8.14 13.75
N ILE A 84 -5.82 6.94 14.11
CA ILE A 84 -6.00 6.38 15.44
C ILE A 84 -4.64 6.14 16.10
N GLN A 85 -4.56 6.40 17.40
CA GLN A 85 -3.34 6.28 18.19
C GLN A 85 -3.51 5.24 19.29
N ASN A 86 -2.40 4.64 19.70
CA ASN A 86 -2.34 3.65 20.77
C ASN A 86 -3.28 2.46 20.50
N VAL A 87 -3.23 1.92 19.28
CA VAL A 87 -3.98 0.72 18.94
C VAL A 87 -3.28 -0.48 19.60
N SER A 88 -3.94 -1.06 20.59
CA SER A 88 -3.44 -2.23 21.33
C SER A 88 -3.70 -3.52 20.54
N GLY A 89 -2.87 -4.54 20.75
CA GLY A 89 -3.08 -5.88 20.21
C GLY A 89 -1.76 -6.62 20.02
N GLY A 90 -1.74 -7.91 20.38
CA GLY A 90 -0.52 -8.74 20.32
C GLY A 90 -0.30 -9.40 18.95
N ASN A 91 -1.24 -9.25 18.01
CA ASN A 91 -1.13 -9.78 16.66
C ASN A 91 -1.98 -8.94 15.68
N LEU A 92 -1.75 -9.18 14.38
CA LEU A 92 -2.43 -8.42 13.31
C LEU A 92 -3.96 -8.53 13.38
N ARG A 93 -4.53 -9.69 13.77
CA ARG A 93 -5.99 -9.83 13.88
C ARG A 93 -6.57 -8.92 14.95
N GLU A 94 -5.97 -8.90 16.14
CA GLU A 94 -6.41 -8.04 17.26
C GLU A 94 -6.32 -6.56 16.88
N VAL A 95 -5.19 -6.15 16.27
CA VAL A 95 -5.01 -4.78 15.81
C VAL A 95 -6.02 -4.42 14.71
N LEU A 96 -6.27 -5.30 13.74
CA LEU A 96 -7.28 -5.07 12.70
C LEU A 96 -8.70 -4.98 13.27
N SER A 97 -9.01 -5.76 14.31
CA SER A 97 -10.32 -5.75 14.97
C SER A 97 -10.66 -4.36 15.51
N ILE A 98 -9.70 -3.67 16.12
CA ILE A 98 -9.89 -2.29 16.62
C ILE A 98 -9.76 -1.29 15.46
N ALA A 99 -8.77 -1.47 14.60
CA ALA A 99 -8.44 -0.47 13.60
C ALA A 99 -9.50 -0.32 12.49
N LEU A 100 -10.29 -1.36 12.22
CA LEU A 100 -11.37 -1.34 11.24
C LEU A 100 -12.69 -0.81 11.82
N GLU A 101 -12.80 -0.57 13.13
CA GLU A 101 -14.04 -0.09 13.75
C GLU A 101 -14.49 1.26 13.16
N GLY A 102 -15.77 1.35 12.82
CA GLY A 102 -16.36 2.57 12.26
C GLY A 102 -15.95 2.90 10.82
N LEU A 103 -15.16 2.05 10.16
CA LEU A 103 -14.95 2.14 8.70
C LEU A 103 -16.16 1.56 7.94
N PRO A 104 -16.39 2.01 6.70
CA PRO A 104 -17.45 1.43 5.86
C PRO A 104 -17.13 -0.04 5.59
N VAL A 105 -18.03 -0.93 6.01
CA VAL A 105 -17.97 -2.36 5.74
C VAL A 105 -19.28 -2.78 5.07
N PRO A 106 -19.24 -3.50 3.93
CA PRO A 106 -20.46 -4.04 3.34
C PRO A 106 -21.12 -5.05 4.26
N ASP A 107 -22.45 -4.95 4.39
CA ASP A 107 -23.26 -5.89 5.14
C ASP A 107 -23.07 -7.35 4.66
N SER A 108 -22.77 -7.53 3.37
CA SER A 108 -22.54 -8.86 2.77
C SER A 108 -21.27 -9.57 3.24
N ILE A 109 -20.28 -8.82 3.73
CA ILE A 109 -19.00 -9.34 4.21
C ILE A 109 -18.95 -9.27 5.73
N GLY A 110 -19.47 -8.18 6.31
CA GLY A 110 -19.40 -7.91 7.73
C GLY A 110 -17.97 -7.65 8.22
N HIS A 111 -17.85 -7.26 9.49
CA HIS A 111 -16.58 -6.86 10.07
C HIS A 111 -15.54 -8.00 10.12
N GLU A 112 -15.95 -9.19 10.56
CA GLU A 112 -15.06 -10.37 10.59
C GLU A 112 -14.62 -10.80 9.19
N GLY A 113 -15.53 -10.78 8.21
CA GLY A 113 -15.16 -11.09 6.82
C GLY A 113 -14.16 -10.08 6.27
N LEU A 114 -14.23 -8.81 6.68
CA LEU A 114 -13.24 -7.80 6.29
C LEU A 114 -11.87 -8.11 6.91
N ILE A 115 -11.81 -8.43 8.20
CA ILE A 115 -10.57 -8.87 8.86
C ILE A 115 -9.97 -10.07 8.12
N ASP A 116 -10.80 -11.07 7.79
CA ASP A 116 -10.36 -12.27 7.07
C ASP A 116 -9.77 -11.92 5.69
N LEU A 117 -10.33 -10.94 4.98
CA LEU A 117 -9.77 -10.48 3.70
C LEU A 117 -8.40 -9.81 3.84
N PHE A 118 -8.17 -9.05 4.91
CA PHE A 118 -6.88 -8.45 5.22
C PHE A 118 -5.85 -9.53 5.61
N LEU A 119 -6.21 -10.45 6.49
CA LEU A 119 -5.34 -11.57 6.88
C LEU A 119 -5.04 -12.50 5.71
N ALA A 120 -6.03 -12.75 4.84
CA ALA A 120 -5.84 -13.49 3.61
C ALA A 120 -4.85 -12.79 2.68
N ARG A 121 -4.83 -11.46 2.61
CA ARG A 121 -3.78 -10.74 1.86
C ARG A 121 -2.41 -10.92 2.51
N GLU A 122 -2.29 -10.72 3.81
CA GLU A 122 -1.00 -10.80 4.52
C GLU A 122 -0.37 -12.20 4.39
N SER A 123 -1.20 -13.26 4.42
CA SER A 123 -0.71 -14.65 4.24
C SER A 123 -0.18 -14.96 2.84
N LEU A 124 -0.44 -14.13 1.83
CA LEU A 124 0.12 -14.27 0.48
C LEU A 124 1.53 -13.67 0.37
N GLY A 125 1.95 -12.91 1.37
CA GLY A 125 3.20 -12.16 1.42
C GLY A 125 3.00 -10.88 2.22
N SER A 126 3.99 -10.51 3.03
CA SER A 126 3.81 -9.39 3.95
C SER A 126 3.58 -8.08 3.21
N THR A 127 2.69 -7.26 3.78
CA THR A 127 2.42 -5.89 3.33
C THR A 127 3.32 -4.84 4.01
N ALA A 128 4.35 -5.30 4.75
CA ALA A 128 5.33 -4.44 5.38
C ALA A 128 6.28 -3.79 4.35
N LEU A 129 6.51 -2.49 4.52
CA LEU A 129 7.38 -1.70 3.65
C LEU A 129 8.75 -1.38 4.29
N GLY A 130 8.94 -1.72 5.57
CA GLY A 130 10.09 -1.31 6.37
C GLY A 130 9.87 0.04 7.06
N GLY A 131 10.84 0.49 7.86
CA GLY A 131 10.74 1.73 8.65
C GLY A 131 9.65 1.70 9.72
N GLY A 132 9.26 0.49 10.16
CA GLY A 132 8.14 0.27 11.07
C GLY A 132 6.76 0.45 10.44
N ILE A 133 6.65 0.43 9.11
CA ILE A 133 5.40 0.67 8.38
C ILE A 133 4.93 -0.60 7.66
N ALA A 134 3.63 -0.89 7.76
CA ALA A 134 2.94 -1.80 6.86
C ALA A 134 1.69 -1.15 6.26
N VAL A 135 1.25 -1.68 5.11
CA VAL A 135 0.07 -1.18 4.40
C VAL A 135 -0.95 -2.31 4.20
N PRO A 136 -1.59 -2.82 5.27
CA PRO A 136 -2.58 -3.88 5.12
C PRO A 136 -3.76 -3.44 4.25
N HIS A 137 -4.16 -4.29 3.29
CA HIS A 137 -5.29 -4.01 2.40
C HIS A 137 -5.82 -5.30 1.75
N PRO A 138 -7.09 -5.39 1.34
CA PRO A 138 -7.58 -6.56 0.63
C PRO A 138 -7.04 -6.65 -0.80
N ARG A 139 -6.65 -7.86 -1.25
CA ARG A 139 -6.14 -8.08 -2.62
C ARG A 139 -7.15 -7.74 -3.71
N ARG A 140 -8.45 -7.87 -3.42
CA ARG A 140 -9.56 -7.66 -4.36
C ARG A 140 -10.51 -6.57 -3.83
N PRO A 141 -10.16 -5.28 -4.01
CA PRO A 141 -10.91 -4.14 -3.46
C PRO A 141 -12.36 -4.10 -3.94
N THR A 142 -12.64 -4.54 -5.18
CA THR A 142 -13.98 -4.52 -5.78
C THR A 142 -15.02 -5.35 -5.05
N LEU A 143 -14.61 -6.28 -4.18
CA LEU A 143 -15.53 -7.05 -3.33
C LEU A 143 -16.17 -6.19 -2.24
N LEU A 144 -15.52 -5.07 -1.89
CA LEU A 144 -15.90 -4.25 -0.76
C LEU A 144 -16.94 -3.19 -1.11
N ALA A 145 -17.31 -3.00 -2.39
CA ALA A 145 -18.39 -2.13 -2.85
C ALA A 145 -18.54 -0.78 -2.10
N VAL A 146 -17.42 -0.20 -1.66
CA VAL A 146 -17.41 1.06 -0.89
C VAL A 146 -17.67 2.24 -1.82
N PRO A 147 -18.24 3.36 -1.34
CA PRO A 147 -18.52 4.52 -2.19
C PRO A 147 -17.28 5.33 -2.55
N SER A 148 -16.22 5.26 -1.74
CA SER A 148 -14.97 5.99 -1.93
C SER A 148 -13.81 5.25 -1.28
N ALA A 149 -12.58 5.56 -1.69
CA ALA A 149 -11.41 5.03 -1.02
C ALA A 149 -11.23 5.61 0.39
N VAL A 150 -10.70 4.76 1.28
CA VAL A 150 -10.46 5.03 2.68
C VAL A 150 -9.05 4.60 3.01
N VAL A 151 -8.29 5.49 3.65
CA VAL A 151 -7.00 5.18 4.26
C VAL A 151 -7.11 5.49 5.73
N ARG A 152 -6.70 4.57 6.60
CA ARG A 152 -6.60 4.82 8.04
C ARG A 152 -5.16 4.62 8.50
N LEU A 153 -4.61 5.63 9.15
CA LEU A 153 -3.31 5.52 9.81
C LEU A 153 -3.51 5.10 11.26
N CYS A 154 -2.85 4.02 11.65
CA CYS A 154 -2.85 3.50 13.01
C CYS A 154 -1.44 3.61 13.58
N TYR A 155 -1.28 4.28 14.71
CA TYR A 155 -0.08 4.17 15.52
C TYR A 155 -0.32 3.12 16.59
N LEU A 156 0.49 2.07 16.59
CA LEU A 156 0.33 0.96 17.51
C LEU A 156 0.88 1.33 18.89
N GLU A 157 0.26 0.77 19.92
CA GLU A 157 0.78 0.85 21.29
C GLU A 157 2.04 -0.03 21.42
N GLU A 158 1.96 -1.26 20.92
CA GLU A 158 3.06 -2.22 20.86
C GLU A 158 3.36 -2.56 19.39
N PRO A 159 4.64 -2.61 18.97
CA PRO A 159 4.99 -3.03 17.62
C PRO A 159 4.60 -4.48 17.34
N LEU A 160 4.10 -4.74 16.13
CA LEU A 160 3.79 -6.08 15.62
C LEU A 160 5.02 -6.74 15.00
N GLU A 161 5.20 -8.02 15.32
CA GLU A 161 6.13 -8.90 14.63
C GLU A 161 5.52 -9.33 13.29
N MET A 162 6.05 -8.78 12.20
CA MET A 162 5.68 -9.09 10.81
C MET A 162 6.94 -9.42 10.02
N VAL A 163 6.81 -10.11 8.88
CA VAL A 163 7.94 -10.33 7.98
C VAL A 163 8.24 -9.00 7.27
N THR A 164 9.30 -8.32 7.68
CA THR A 164 9.65 -7.00 7.12
C THR A 164 10.95 -7.05 6.31
N PRO A 165 11.11 -6.17 5.31
CA PRO A 165 12.33 -6.13 4.49
C PRO A 165 13.58 -5.73 5.29
N ASP A 166 13.42 -5.00 6.39
CA ASP A 166 14.50 -4.47 7.24
C ASP A 166 14.61 -5.18 8.61
N ASN A 167 13.83 -6.23 8.83
CA ASN A 167 13.70 -6.96 10.10
C ASN A 167 13.38 -6.05 11.30
N GLN A 168 12.77 -4.89 11.07
CA GLN A 168 12.24 -4.03 12.14
C GLN A 168 10.77 -4.37 12.39
N PRO A 169 10.30 -4.32 13.64
CA PRO A 169 8.90 -4.53 13.96
C PRO A 169 8.04 -3.37 13.46
N VAL A 170 6.77 -3.64 13.19
CA VAL A 170 5.83 -2.67 12.61
C VAL A 170 5.04 -1.97 13.71
N ASP A 171 5.17 -0.65 13.84
CA ASP A 171 4.45 0.17 14.83
C ASP A 171 3.47 1.17 14.17
N LYS A 172 3.38 1.15 12.84
CA LYS A 172 2.50 2.02 12.03
C LYS A 172 1.81 1.21 10.93
N LEU A 173 0.48 1.29 10.86
CA LEU A 173 -0.30 0.66 9.79
C LEU A 173 -1.04 1.72 8.97
N PHE A 174 -0.94 1.64 7.64
CA PHE A 174 -1.83 2.33 6.71
C PHE A 174 -2.84 1.32 6.15
N LEU A 175 -4.01 1.22 6.78
CA LEU A 175 -5.08 0.36 6.27
C LEU A 175 -5.71 1.00 5.04
N MET A 176 -5.87 0.23 3.95
CA MET A 176 -6.49 0.74 2.73
C MET A 176 -7.71 -0.09 2.31
N ILE A 177 -8.81 0.61 2.03
CA ILE A 177 -10.03 0.06 1.43
C ILE A 177 -10.37 0.93 0.23
N CYS A 178 -10.56 0.33 -0.94
CA CYS A 178 -10.77 1.06 -2.19
C CYS A 178 -11.96 0.49 -2.95
N PRO A 179 -12.71 1.31 -3.72
CA PRO A 179 -13.87 0.86 -4.49
C PRO A 179 -13.47 0.09 -5.75
N THR A 180 -12.32 0.44 -6.34
CA THR A 180 -11.87 -0.14 -7.60
C THR A 180 -10.41 -0.59 -7.52
N ALA A 181 -10.04 -1.55 -8.37
CA ALA A 181 -8.64 -1.95 -8.52
C ALA A 181 -7.76 -0.79 -9.01
N HIS A 182 -8.31 0.11 -9.82
CA HIS A 182 -7.58 1.28 -10.32
C HIS A 182 -7.21 2.24 -9.18
N GLU A 183 -8.19 2.64 -8.35
CA GLU A 183 -7.93 3.52 -7.21
C GLU A 183 -7.02 2.87 -6.16
N HIS A 184 -7.18 1.56 -5.94
CA HIS A 184 -6.31 0.81 -5.04
C HIS A 184 -4.83 0.92 -5.44
N LEU A 185 -4.51 0.63 -6.70
CA LEU A 185 -3.15 0.71 -7.19
C LEU A 185 -2.62 2.15 -7.20
N GLN A 186 -3.46 3.12 -7.57
CA GLN A 186 -3.08 4.54 -7.54
C GLN A 186 -2.79 5.07 -6.13
N LEU A 187 -3.54 4.65 -5.12
CA LEU A 187 -3.28 5.07 -3.75
C LEU A 187 -2.03 4.36 -3.20
N LEU A 188 -1.88 3.06 -3.45
CA LEU A 188 -0.73 2.30 -2.98
C LEU A 188 0.58 2.87 -3.53
N ALA A 189 0.55 3.26 -4.81
CA ALA A 189 1.59 4.00 -5.50
C ALA A 189 2.02 5.28 -4.80
N ARG A 190 1.04 6.16 -4.61
CA ARG A 190 1.23 7.49 -4.04
C ARG A 190 1.70 7.38 -2.60
N LEU A 191 1.15 6.42 -1.84
CA LEU A 191 1.60 6.13 -0.50
C LEU A 191 3.06 5.70 -0.50
N GLY A 192 3.45 4.73 -1.32
CA GLY A 192 4.85 4.29 -1.43
C GLY A 192 5.81 5.44 -1.72
N ALA A 193 5.46 6.32 -2.67
CA ALA A 193 6.26 7.50 -2.99
C ALA A 193 6.30 8.54 -1.84
N LEU A 194 5.15 8.80 -1.20
CA LEU A 194 5.07 9.72 -0.05
C LEU A 194 5.93 9.26 1.12
N LEU A 195 5.96 7.95 1.38
CA LEU A 195 6.71 7.37 2.50
C LEU A 195 8.23 7.47 2.32
N GLN A 196 8.73 7.68 1.10
CA GLN A 196 10.14 7.95 0.83
C GLN A 196 10.54 9.40 1.12
N ASN A 197 9.58 10.30 1.35
CA ASN A 197 9.88 11.71 1.62
C ASN A 197 10.25 11.94 3.10
N ASP A 198 11.39 12.61 3.34
CA ASP A 198 11.91 12.86 4.69
C ASP A 198 10.94 13.62 5.60
N SER A 199 10.18 14.57 5.05
CA SER A 199 9.20 15.35 5.84
C SER A 199 8.03 14.48 6.29
N VAL A 200 7.56 13.58 5.44
CA VAL A 200 6.53 12.59 5.77
C VAL A 200 7.08 11.60 6.79
N ALA A 201 8.27 11.05 6.55
CA ALA A 201 8.91 10.13 7.48
C ALA A 201 9.11 10.75 8.88
N GLN A 202 9.49 12.03 8.95
CA GLN A 202 9.62 12.75 10.21
C GLN A 202 8.26 12.98 10.90
N ALA A 203 7.22 13.33 10.14
CA ALA A 203 5.87 13.48 10.66
C ALA A 203 5.35 12.17 11.29
N LEU A 204 5.59 11.04 10.63
CA LEU A 204 5.19 9.73 11.12
C LEU A 204 6.01 9.29 12.34
N ARG A 205 7.32 9.57 12.38
CA ARG A 205 8.16 9.34 13.58
C ARG A 205 7.66 10.12 14.79
N ASN A 206 7.21 11.35 14.59
CA ASN A 206 6.64 12.20 15.63
C ASN A 206 5.18 11.86 15.97
N LYS A 207 4.62 10.80 15.37
CA LYS A 207 3.23 10.38 15.52
C LYS A 207 2.20 11.50 15.25
N LEU A 208 2.50 12.40 14.30
CA LEU A 208 1.61 13.51 13.95
C LEU A 208 0.24 12.98 13.45
N ALA A 209 -0.80 13.77 13.70
CA ALA A 209 -2.19 13.45 13.37
C ALA A 209 -2.97 14.72 12.97
N GLY A 210 -4.19 14.54 12.48
CA GLY A 210 -5.10 15.64 12.18
C GLY A 210 -4.60 16.55 11.05
N SER A 211 -4.87 17.85 11.15
CA SER A 211 -4.63 18.82 10.08
C SER A 211 -3.15 18.99 9.72
N GLU A 212 -2.25 18.85 10.69
CA GLU A 212 -0.80 19.00 10.46
C GLU A 212 -0.28 17.90 9.52
N LEU A 213 -0.56 16.63 9.85
CA LEU A 213 -0.21 15.50 8.99
C LEU A 213 -0.86 15.62 7.61
N LEU A 214 -2.15 15.98 7.56
CA LEU A 214 -2.88 16.13 6.30
C LEU A 214 -2.25 17.22 5.40
N THR A 215 -1.74 18.30 5.98
CA THR A 215 -1.09 19.39 5.23
C THR A 215 0.22 18.90 4.62
N ILE A 216 1.07 18.24 5.42
CA ILE A 216 2.35 17.68 4.95
C ILE A 216 2.11 16.69 3.80
N LEU A 217 1.14 15.78 3.94
CA LEU A 217 0.81 14.80 2.89
C LEU A 217 0.26 15.48 1.62
N LYS A 218 -0.53 16.56 1.74
CA LYS A 218 -1.03 17.32 0.59
C LYS A 218 0.11 18.03 -0.14
N ASP A 219 0.97 18.71 0.60
CA ASP A 219 2.06 19.51 0.02
C ASP A 219 3.07 18.64 -0.72
N VAL A 220 3.48 17.53 -0.11
CA VAL A 220 4.38 16.56 -0.76
C VAL A 220 3.66 15.86 -1.91
N GLY A 221 2.39 15.46 -1.73
CA GLY A 221 1.59 14.82 -2.78
C GLY A 221 1.46 15.65 -4.05
N GLN A 222 1.34 16.98 -3.91
CA GLN A 222 1.29 17.89 -5.07
C GLN A 222 2.62 18.01 -5.83
N GLN A 223 3.76 17.76 -5.19
CA GLN A 223 5.07 17.81 -5.85
C GLN A 223 5.20 16.69 -6.89
N PHE A 224 4.64 15.50 -6.60
CA PHE A 224 4.59 14.37 -7.54
C PHE A 224 3.66 14.59 -8.74
N VAL A 225 2.69 15.50 -8.64
CA VAL A 225 1.80 15.86 -9.76
C VAL A 225 2.42 16.96 -10.63
N LYS A 226 3.31 17.78 -10.06
CA LYS A 226 3.90 18.97 -10.71
C LYS A 226 5.24 18.73 -11.40
N GLN A 227 5.83 17.54 -11.31
CA GLN A 227 6.99 17.18 -12.11
C GLN A 227 6.52 16.56 -13.44
N PRO A 228 6.50 17.32 -14.54
CA PRO A 228 6.48 16.70 -15.86
C PRO A 228 7.85 16.01 -16.08
N CYS A 229 7.80 14.90 -16.81
CA CYS A 229 8.96 14.20 -17.36
C CYS A 229 9.90 15.16 -18.10
#